data_AF-A0AAP0DH90-F1
#
_entry.id   AF-A0AAP0DH90-F1
#
_cell.length_a   1.000
_cell.length_b   1.000
_cell.length_c   1.000
_cell.angle_alpha   90.00
_cell.angle_beta   90.00
_cell.angle_gamma   90.00
#
_symmetry.space_group_name_H-M   'P 1'
#
loop_
_entity.id
_entity.type
_entity.pdbx_description
1 polymer ?
#
loop_
_entity_poly.entity_id
_entity_poly.type
_entity_poly.pdbx_seq_one_letter_code
_entity_poly.pdbx_strand_id
1 'polypeptide(L)'
;MARWWEGAAELKPLTHLLFPLCFHWIAEEMTVSVLVDVTTEALCPGENTCSEAIYLNGLQQTIVGIFKMVMLPILGQLSDEYGRKPLLLVTVSTTIVPFSLLAVSESKAFVYAYYVLRTVSYIISQGSIFCIAVAYVADIVDNRKRAAVFSWITGLFSASHVLGNLLARFLPEEYIFEVSIALLVFCPVYMAIFLVETVESTPKLDRHSSYLNKALMVVQERYKTMKYAVTIVLNTPILRSISVISFFYELGMSGISTVLLYYLKAAFGFDKNQLSEILSMVGVGSIVSQLVVLPLANPLVGEKAILCAGLLASIAYALLYGFAWASWVPYLSASFGVIFILVKPSTYAVISKGSRSTDQGKSQTFIAGVQSIASLLSPLAMTPLTTWFLSTNAPFDCKGFSIICASLCMVISLCFACSLKLESSPDDQDNLEAPLVS
;
A
#
# COMPACT_ATOMS: atom_id res chain seq x y z
N MET A 1 4.66 10.52 -39.15
CA MET A 1 5.44 9.29 -38.90
C MET A 1 6.65 9.53 -37.99
N ALA A 2 7.48 10.57 -38.20
CA ALA A 2 8.63 10.88 -37.32
C ALA A 2 8.27 11.05 -35.82
N ARG A 3 7.17 11.76 -35.52
CA ARG A 3 6.67 11.97 -34.14
C ARG A 3 6.24 10.70 -33.39
N TRP A 4 5.91 9.62 -34.12
CA TRP A 4 5.58 8.31 -33.53
C TRP A 4 6.85 7.50 -33.22
N TRP A 5 7.90 7.65 -34.03
CA TRP A 5 9.19 6.99 -33.83
C TRP A 5 10.00 7.62 -32.69
N GLU A 6 9.91 8.94 -32.50
CA GLU A 6 10.48 9.62 -31.33
C GLU A 6 9.83 9.14 -30.02
N GLY A 7 8.51 8.95 -30.01
CA GLY A 7 7.80 8.35 -28.87
C GLY A 7 8.24 6.91 -28.58
N ALA A 8 8.49 6.09 -29.60
CA ALA A 8 8.92 4.71 -29.43
C ALA A 8 10.32 4.58 -28.79
N ALA A 9 11.22 5.53 -29.06
CA ALA A 9 12.55 5.56 -28.44
C ALA A 9 12.50 5.95 -26.95
N GLU A 10 11.65 6.92 -26.58
CA GLU A 10 11.41 7.31 -25.18
C GLU A 10 10.71 6.21 -24.36
N LEU A 11 9.82 5.44 -25.00
CA LEU A 11 9.10 4.35 -24.33
C LEU A 11 9.97 3.13 -24.05
N LYS A 12 11.06 2.91 -24.79
CA LYS A 12 11.90 1.71 -24.65
C LYS A 12 12.48 1.53 -23.23
N PRO A 13 13.19 2.49 -22.63
CA PRO A 13 13.69 2.36 -21.25
C PRO A 13 12.54 2.20 -20.23
N LEU A 14 11.42 2.88 -20.45
CA LEU A 14 10.22 2.73 -19.62
C LEU A 14 9.67 1.30 -19.67
N THR A 15 9.57 0.69 -20.85
CA THR A 15 9.12 -0.70 -20.98
C THR A 15 10.06 -1.69 -20.28
N HIS A 16 11.37 -1.46 -20.36
CA HIS A 16 12.36 -2.30 -19.69
C HIS A 16 12.35 -2.17 -18.16
N LEU A 17 11.78 -1.09 -17.62
CA LEU A 17 11.50 -0.94 -16.18
C LEU A 17 10.18 -1.60 -15.79
N LEU A 18 9.09 -1.26 -16.49
CA LEU A 18 7.74 -1.64 -16.07
C LEU A 18 7.45 -3.12 -16.27
N PHE A 19 7.89 -3.70 -17.38
CA PHE A 19 7.65 -5.10 -17.71
C PHE A 19 8.15 -6.08 -16.63
N PRO A 20 9.42 -6.05 -16.19
CA PRO A 20 9.88 -6.94 -15.12
C PRO A 20 9.25 -6.62 -13.76
N LEU A 21 8.93 -5.34 -13.47
CA LEU A 21 8.23 -4.97 -12.23
C LEU A 21 6.83 -5.56 -12.14
N CYS A 22 6.10 -5.69 -13.26
CA CYS A 22 4.82 -6.41 -13.29
C CYS A 22 4.97 -7.82 -12.75
N PHE A 23 5.93 -8.57 -13.28
CA PHE A 23 6.15 -9.95 -12.87
C PHE A 23 6.54 -10.04 -11.39
N HIS A 24 7.35 -9.10 -10.90
CA HIS A 24 7.67 -9.04 -9.48
C HIS A 24 6.44 -8.83 -8.61
N TRP A 25 5.57 -7.87 -8.94
CA TRP A 25 4.34 -7.60 -8.18
C TRP A 25 3.32 -8.74 -8.27
N ILE A 26 3.18 -9.36 -9.45
CA ILE A 26 2.36 -10.56 -9.65
C ILE A 26 2.86 -11.70 -8.76
N ALA A 27 4.17 -11.94 -8.74
CA ALA A 27 4.80 -13.02 -8.00
C ALA A 27 4.71 -12.85 -6.49
N GLU A 28 4.82 -11.62 -6.00
CA GLU A 28 4.63 -11.31 -4.59
C GLU A 28 3.17 -11.54 -4.19
N GLU A 29 2.23 -10.97 -4.93
CA GLU A 29 0.81 -11.04 -4.57
C GLU A 29 0.25 -12.48 -4.63
N MET A 30 0.67 -13.30 -5.61
CA MET A 30 0.14 -14.67 -5.72
C MET A 30 0.45 -15.57 -4.50
N THR A 31 1.47 -15.21 -3.71
CA THR A 31 1.84 -15.98 -2.51
C THR A 31 0.99 -15.63 -1.29
N VAL A 32 0.29 -14.49 -1.30
CA VAL A 32 -0.38 -13.93 -0.11
C VAL A 32 -1.42 -14.89 0.47
N SER A 33 -2.24 -15.53 -0.38
CA SER A 33 -3.25 -16.49 0.10
C SER A 33 -2.63 -17.81 0.57
N VAL A 34 -1.67 -18.37 -0.18
CA VAL A 34 -0.96 -19.62 0.19
C VAL A 34 -0.22 -19.47 1.52
N LEU A 35 0.40 -18.32 1.75
CA LEU A 35 1.15 -18.04 2.98
C LEU A 35 0.32 -18.26 4.24
N VAL A 36 -0.99 -17.97 4.20
CA VAL A 36 -1.86 -18.16 5.36
C VAL A 36 -2.00 -19.65 5.67
N ASP A 37 -2.11 -20.49 4.65
CA ASP A 37 -2.24 -21.95 4.80
C ASP A 37 -0.93 -22.56 5.28
N VAL A 38 0.17 -22.25 4.60
CA VAL A 38 1.53 -22.76 4.91
C VAL A 38 1.98 -22.35 6.31
N THR A 39 1.79 -21.09 6.70
CA THR A 39 2.21 -20.63 8.03
C THR A 39 1.35 -21.21 9.14
N THR A 40 0.04 -21.39 8.90
CA THR A 40 -0.88 -22.00 9.87
C THR A 40 -0.56 -23.48 10.05
N GLU A 41 -0.40 -24.24 8.96
CA GLU A 41 -0.13 -25.67 8.99
C GLU A 41 1.24 -25.97 9.63
N ALA A 42 2.26 -25.19 9.29
CA ALA A 42 3.58 -25.35 9.85
C ALA A 42 3.60 -25.10 11.36
N LEU A 43 3.07 -23.95 11.82
CA LEU A 43 3.18 -23.51 13.21
C LEU A 43 2.17 -24.21 14.15
N CYS A 44 0.95 -24.42 13.66
CA CYS A 44 -0.18 -24.99 14.39
C CYS A 44 -0.79 -26.17 13.63
N PRO A 45 -0.08 -27.32 13.53
CA PRO A 45 -0.52 -28.44 12.70
C PRO A 45 -1.86 -29.02 13.17
N GLY A 46 -2.80 -29.17 12.24
CA GLY A 46 -4.13 -29.74 12.51
C GLY A 46 -5.17 -28.75 13.05
N GLU A 47 -4.82 -27.48 13.23
CA GLU A 47 -5.74 -26.43 13.69
C GLU A 47 -5.98 -25.37 12.61
N ASN A 48 -7.24 -24.92 12.46
CA ASN A 48 -7.57 -23.80 11.57
C ASN A 48 -7.21 -22.43 12.18
N THR A 49 -6.98 -22.40 13.50
CA THR A 49 -6.61 -21.22 14.27
C THR A 49 -5.12 -21.29 14.62
N CYS A 50 -4.34 -20.28 14.23
CA CYS A 50 -2.95 -20.17 14.68
C CYS A 50 -2.65 -18.79 15.24
N SER A 51 -2.82 -18.68 16.56
CA SER A 51 -2.50 -17.49 17.35
C SER A 51 -1.08 -16.99 17.10
N GLU A 52 -0.13 -17.92 16.92
CA GLU A 52 1.27 -17.62 16.68
C GLU A 52 1.52 -17.00 15.30
N ALA A 53 0.95 -17.56 14.24
CA ALA A 53 1.07 -17.02 12.88
C ALA A 53 0.49 -15.59 12.79
N ILE A 54 -0.66 -15.37 13.42
CA ILE A 54 -1.31 -14.05 13.53
C ILE A 54 -0.36 -13.06 14.21
N TYR A 55 0.21 -13.44 15.36
CA TYR A 55 1.14 -12.60 16.11
C TYR A 55 2.40 -12.26 15.31
N LEU A 56 3.03 -13.25 14.66
CA LEU A 56 4.22 -13.05 13.85
C LEU A 56 3.96 -12.12 12.65
N ASN A 57 2.81 -12.26 11.99
CA ASN A 57 2.40 -11.37 10.90
C ASN A 57 2.23 -9.92 11.39
N GLY A 58 1.54 -9.72 12.50
CA GLY A 58 1.37 -8.39 13.09
C GLY A 58 2.68 -7.75 13.57
N LEU A 59 3.56 -8.55 14.18
CA LEU A 59 4.89 -8.12 14.61
C LEU A 59 5.76 -7.72 13.41
N GLN A 60 5.78 -8.53 12.35
CA GLN A 60 6.49 -8.22 11.11
C GLN A 60 6.03 -6.88 10.53
N GLN A 61 4.72 -6.67 10.35
CA GLN A 61 4.17 -5.42 9.81
C GLN A 61 4.55 -4.21 10.67
N THR A 62 4.53 -4.37 11.99
CA THR A 62 4.94 -3.33 12.95
C THR A 62 6.41 -2.97 12.77
N ILE A 63 7.30 -3.97 12.79
CA ILE A 63 8.75 -3.77 12.66
C ILE A 63 9.07 -3.13 11.30
N VAL A 64 8.55 -3.68 10.21
CA VAL A 64 8.72 -3.14 8.86
C VAL A 64 8.23 -1.69 8.81
N GLY A 65 7.07 -1.39 9.40
CA GLY A 65 6.52 -0.04 9.50
C GLY A 65 7.47 0.98 10.15
N ILE A 66 8.13 0.61 11.25
CA ILE A 66 9.09 1.49 11.96
C ILE A 66 10.33 1.73 11.09
N PHE A 67 10.94 0.66 10.59
CA PHE A 67 12.23 0.75 9.92
C PHE A 67 12.11 1.32 8.50
N LYS A 68 11.00 1.09 7.79
CA LYS A 68 10.80 1.62 6.43
C LYS A 68 10.77 3.16 6.39
N MET A 69 10.30 3.83 7.46
CA MET A 69 10.31 5.30 7.52
C MET A 69 11.72 5.89 7.46
N VAL A 70 12.71 5.14 7.94
CA VAL A 70 14.13 5.52 7.90
C VAL A 70 14.78 5.03 6.61
N MET A 71 14.47 3.81 6.18
CA MET A 71 15.12 3.17 5.04
C MET A 71 14.70 3.73 3.68
N LEU A 72 13.43 4.09 3.46
CA LEU A 72 12.96 4.67 2.19
C LEU A 72 13.78 5.91 1.77
N PRO A 73 13.98 6.91 2.66
CA PRO A 73 14.85 8.05 2.37
C PRO A 73 16.29 7.70 2.07
N ILE A 74 16.87 6.77 2.84
CA ILE A 74 18.27 6.35 2.70
C ILE A 74 18.46 5.68 1.35
N LEU A 75 17.59 4.74 0.99
CA LEU A 75 17.64 4.05 -0.29
C LEU A 75 17.36 4.99 -1.48
N GLY A 76 16.49 5.99 -1.29
CA GLY A 76 16.31 7.07 -2.27
C GLY A 76 17.63 7.80 -2.56
N GLN A 77 18.30 8.29 -1.52
CA GLN A 77 19.60 8.97 -1.65
C GLN A 77 20.70 8.07 -2.20
N LEU A 78 20.77 6.81 -1.74
CA LEU A 78 21.73 5.85 -2.26
C LEU A 78 21.49 5.59 -3.75
N SER A 79 20.24 5.58 -4.20
CA SER A 79 19.93 5.43 -5.64
C SER A 79 20.28 6.69 -6.44
N ASP A 80 20.26 7.88 -5.82
CA ASP A 80 20.78 9.11 -6.45
C ASP A 80 22.31 9.09 -6.57
N GLU A 81 23.02 8.48 -5.60
CA GLU A 81 24.49 8.51 -5.54
C GLU A 81 25.16 7.34 -6.28
N TYR A 82 24.66 6.12 -6.11
CA TYR A 82 25.25 4.88 -6.64
C TYR A 82 24.55 4.40 -7.92
N GLY A 83 23.44 5.03 -8.30
CA GLY A 83 22.67 4.71 -9.50
C GLY A 83 21.33 4.04 -9.23
N ARG A 84 20.39 4.22 -10.16
CA ARG A 84 19.02 3.71 -10.02
C ARG A 84 18.96 2.21 -10.28
N LYS A 85 19.64 1.73 -11.32
CA LYS A 85 19.63 0.31 -11.71
C LYS A 85 20.20 -0.61 -10.63
N PRO A 86 21.39 -0.38 -10.04
CA PRO A 86 21.94 -1.30 -9.04
C PRO A 86 21.08 -1.33 -7.77
N LEU A 87 20.52 -0.19 -7.34
CA LEU A 87 19.65 -0.15 -6.17
C LEU A 87 18.29 -0.82 -6.44
N LEU A 88 17.72 -0.68 -7.64
CA LEU A 88 16.54 -1.45 -8.04
C LEU A 88 16.84 -2.96 -8.03
N LEU A 89 17.97 -3.40 -8.62
CA LEU A 89 18.36 -4.80 -8.62
C LEU A 89 18.51 -5.38 -7.22
N VAL A 90 19.18 -4.65 -6.31
CA VAL A 90 19.34 -5.08 -4.92
C VAL A 90 17.98 -5.21 -4.23
N THR A 91 17.14 -4.17 -4.31
CA THR A 91 15.84 -4.15 -3.63
C THR A 91 14.91 -5.27 -4.12
N VAL A 92 14.76 -5.46 -5.43
CA VAL A 92 13.91 -6.54 -5.98
C VAL A 92 14.47 -7.93 -5.70
N SER A 93 15.80 -8.10 -5.62
CA SER A 93 16.41 -9.42 -5.38
C SER A 93 16.22 -9.90 -3.93
N THR A 94 16.05 -8.99 -2.97
CA THR A 94 15.86 -9.36 -1.56
C THR A 94 14.63 -10.24 -1.31
N THR A 95 13.62 -10.17 -2.18
CA THR A 95 12.36 -10.91 -1.99
C THR A 95 12.47 -12.37 -2.40
N ILE A 96 13.50 -12.75 -3.17
CA ILE A 96 13.70 -14.12 -3.66
C ILE A 96 13.97 -15.07 -2.49
N VAL A 97 14.92 -14.71 -1.61
CA VAL A 97 15.43 -15.60 -0.56
C VAL A 97 14.35 -16.09 0.41
N PRO A 98 13.45 -15.24 0.94
CA PRO A 98 12.37 -15.72 1.82
C PRO A 98 11.48 -16.78 1.15
N PHE A 99 11.06 -16.57 -0.10
CA PHE A 99 10.20 -17.53 -0.78
C PHE A 99 10.93 -18.80 -1.17
N SER A 100 12.20 -18.71 -1.57
CA SER A 100 13.04 -19.90 -1.80
C SER A 100 13.16 -20.77 -0.56
N LEU A 101 13.16 -20.18 0.64
CA LEU A 101 13.19 -20.94 1.88
C LEU A 101 11.91 -21.78 2.04
N LEU A 102 10.74 -21.18 1.84
CA LEU A 102 9.46 -21.90 1.95
C LEU A 102 9.30 -22.97 0.87
N ALA A 103 9.83 -22.75 -0.34
CA ALA A 103 9.84 -23.77 -1.39
C ALA A 103 10.70 -25.01 -1.04
N VAL A 104 11.72 -24.86 -0.19
CA VAL A 104 12.58 -25.98 0.21
C VAL A 104 11.93 -26.84 1.28
N SER A 105 11.34 -26.21 2.30
CA SER A 105 10.63 -26.94 3.36
C SER A 105 9.68 -26.00 4.11
N GLU A 106 8.49 -26.52 4.43
CA GLU A 106 7.45 -25.82 5.17
C GLU A 106 7.45 -26.20 6.67
N SER A 107 8.60 -26.59 7.21
CA SER A 107 8.73 -26.89 8.65
C SER A 107 8.69 -25.62 9.51
N LYS A 108 8.34 -25.77 10.81
CA LYS A 108 8.33 -24.65 11.79
C LYS A 108 9.60 -23.79 11.75
N ALA A 109 10.77 -24.42 11.73
CA ALA A 109 12.05 -23.72 11.70
C ALA A 109 12.21 -22.84 10.44
N PHE A 110 11.78 -23.36 9.29
CA PHE A 110 11.81 -22.64 8.03
C PHE A 110 10.81 -21.49 8.00
N VAL A 111 9.62 -21.65 8.60
CA VAL A 111 8.65 -20.56 8.72
C VAL A 111 9.15 -19.43 9.62
N TYR A 112 9.78 -19.71 10.76
CA TYR A 112 10.41 -18.65 11.57
C TYR A 112 11.52 -17.94 10.80
N ALA A 113 12.39 -18.69 10.13
CA ALA A 113 13.45 -18.12 9.30
C ALA A 113 12.87 -17.31 8.13
N TYR A 114 11.73 -17.72 7.56
CA TYR A 114 10.98 -16.94 6.57
C TYR A 114 10.54 -15.60 7.15
N TYR A 115 9.90 -15.56 8.33
CA TYR A 115 9.49 -14.29 8.93
C TYR A 115 10.67 -13.35 9.17
N VAL A 116 11.81 -13.87 9.65
CA VAL A 116 13.02 -13.06 9.86
C VAL A 116 13.54 -12.49 8.53
N LEU A 117 13.78 -13.34 7.54
CA LEU A 117 14.33 -12.92 6.25
C LEU A 117 13.36 -12.03 5.48
N ARG A 118 12.06 -12.32 5.53
CA ARG A 118 11.00 -11.52 4.91
C ARG A 118 10.89 -10.15 5.57
N THR A 119 11.07 -10.06 6.89
CA THR A 119 11.10 -8.77 7.60
C THR A 119 12.27 -7.91 7.12
N VAL A 120 13.47 -8.49 7.04
CA VAL A 120 14.65 -7.79 6.50
C VAL A 120 14.45 -7.38 5.04
N SER A 121 13.91 -8.29 4.21
CA SER A 121 13.58 -7.99 2.81
C SER A 121 12.61 -6.82 2.72
N TYR A 122 11.48 -6.84 3.44
CA TYR A 122 10.48 -5.76 3.41
C TYR A 122 11.03 -4.42 3.88
N ILE A 123 11.90 -4.39 4.88
CA ILE A 123 12.56 -3.15 5.30
C ILE A 123 13.36 -2.51 4.15
N ILE A 124 13.94 -3.33 3.27
CA ILE A 124 14.76 -2.88 2.14
C ILE A 124 13.88 -2.63 0.89
N SER A 125 12.95 -3.53 0.58
CA SER A 125 12.22 -3.56 -0.69
C SER A 125 10.90 -2.80 -0.66
N GLN A 126 10.10 -2.98 0.40
CA GLN A 126 8.72 -2.49 0.45
C GLN A 126 8.70 -0.96 0.41
N GLY A 127 8.05 -0.39 -0.60
CA GLY A 127 8.01 1.05 -0.84
C GLY A 127 9.26 1.61 -1.54
N SER A 128 10.45 1.09 -1.26
CA SER A 128 11.69 1.50 -1.93
C SER A 128 11.70 1.19 -3.42
N ILE A 129 11.21 0.00 -3.81
CA ILE A 129 11.10 -0.38 -5.24
C ILE A 129 10.26 0.66 -6.01
N PHE A 130 9.09 1.01 -5.47
CA PHE A 130 8.20 2.00 -6.07
C PHE A 130 8.84 3.40 -6.09
N CYS A 131 9.48 3.81 -4.99
CA CYS A 131 10.17 5.10 -4.89
C CYS A 131 11.28 5.24 -5.94
N ILE A 132 12.17 4.25 -6.07
CA ILE A 132 13.29 4.29 -7.02
C ILE A 132 12.76 4.15 -8.46
N ALA A 133 11.70 3.38 -8.70
CA ALA A 133 11.08 3.28 -10.03
C ALA A 133 10.48 4.62 -10.48
N VAL A 134 9.77 5.33 -9.60
CA VAL A 134 9.24 6.67 -9.88
C VAL A 134 10.37 7.66 -10.14
N ALA A 135 11.47 7.59 -9.37
CA ALA A 135 12.64 8.42 -9.59
C ALA A 135 13.33 8.13 -10.94
N TYR A 136 13.50 6.85 -11.30
CA TYR A 136 14.02 6.43 -12.61
C TYR A 136 13.15 6.99 -13.75
N VAL A 137 11.83 6.89 -13.63
CA VAL A 137 10.90 7.45 -14.62
C VAL A 137 11.03 8.97 -14.70
N ALA A 138 11.23 9.65 -13.57
CA ALA A 138 11.48 11.09 -13.59
C ALA A 138 12.79 11.43 -14.33
N ASP A 139 13.82 10.58 -14.25
CA ASP A 139 15.10 10.81 -14.93
C ASP A 139 14.99 10.70 -16.47
N ILE A 140 14.11 9.84 -17.00
CA ILE A 140 13.98 9.59 -18.45
C ILE A 140 12.80 10.29 -19.14
N VAL A 141 11.73 10.62 -18.40
CA VAL A 141 10.49 11.15 -18.99
C VAL A 141 10.42 12.67 -18.84
N ASP A 142 10.06 13.35 -19.93
CA ASP A 142 9.76 14.77 -19.95
C ASP A 142 8.68 15.18 -18.95
N ASN A 143 8.87 16.34 -18.31
CA ASN A 143 7.94 16.91 -17.32
C ASN A 143 6.47 16.87 -17.74
N ARG A 144 6.16 17.11 -19.02
CA ARG A 144 4.78 17.14 -19.54
C ARG A 144 4.10 15.76 -19.56
N LYS A 145 4.87 14.67 -19.67
CA LYS A 145 4.37 13.29 -19.77
C LYS A 145 4.48 12.53 -18.44
N ARG A 146 5.26 13.02 -17.46
CA ARG A 146 5.50 12.36 -16.17
C ARG A 146 4.22 11.97 -15.44
N ALA A 147 3.23 12.86 -15.37
CA ALA A 147 1.97 12.58 -14.70
C ALA A 147 1.27 11.34 -15.30
N ALA A 148 1.18 11.26 -16.63
CA ALA A 148 0.57 10.12 -17.33
C ALA A 148 1.36 8.82 -17.08
N VAL A 149 2.69 8.89 -17.12
CA VAL A 149 3.54 7.71 -16.89
C VAL A 149 3.46 7.26 -15.43
N PHE A 150 3.45 8.16 -14.46
CA PHE A 150 3.24 7.81 -13.05
C PHE A 150 1.90 7.11 -12.84
N SER A 151 0.83 7.56 -13.51
CA SER A 151 -0.45 6.86 -13.52
C SER A 151 -0.37 5.45 -14.12
N TRP A 152 0.44 5.26 -15.17
CA TRP A 152 0.67 3.92 -15.74
C TRP A 152 1.37 2.99 -14.74
N ILE A 153 2.39 3.48 -14.02
CA ILE A 153 3.08 2.68 -12.98
C ILE A 153 2.07 2.20 -11.93
N THR A 154 1.26 3.12 -11.38
CA THR A 154 0.29 2.78 -10.32
C THR A 154 -0.83 1.87 -10.82
N GLY A 155 -1.29 2.08 -12.06
CA GLY A 155 -2.30 1.23 -12.70
C GLY A 155 -1.78 -0.18 -12.94
N LEU A 156 -0.53 -0.29 -13.39
CA LEU A 156 0.13 -1.57 -13.63
C LEU A 156 0.43 -2.32 -12.34
N PHE A 157 0.79 -1.62 -11.26
CA PHE A 157 0.90 -2.18 -9.92
C PHE A 157 -0.44 -2.80 -9.47
N SER A 158 -1.54 -2.06 -9.62
CA SER A 158 -2.88 -2.54 -9.25
C SER A 158 -3.34 -3.72 -10.12
N ALA A 159 -3.10 -3.67 -11.43
CA ALA A 159 -3.41 -4.77 -12.35
C ALA A 159 -2.58 -6.02 -12.02
N SER A 160 -1.32 -5.85 -11.65
CA SER A 160 -0.41 -6.93 -11.24
C SER A 160 -0.91 -7.63 -9.98
N HIS A 161 -1.40 -6.88 -8.99
CA HIS A 161 -2.00 -7.46 -7.78
C HIS A 161 -3.27 -8.27 -8.10
N VAL A 162 -4.16 -7.75 -8.94
CA VAL A 162 -5.36 -8.51 -9.35
C VAL A 162 -4.96 -9.80 -10.07
N LEU A 163 -4.02 -9.72 -10.99
CA LEU A 163 -3.55 -10.87 -11.74
C LEU A 163 -2.83 -11.88 -10.84
N GLY A 164 -2.05 -11.44 -9.85
CA GLY A 164 -1.42 -12.30 -8.85
C GLY A 164 -2.44 -13.10 -8.04
N ASN A 165 -3.49 -12.44 -7.54
CA ASN A 165 -4.57 -13.13 -6.82
C ASN A 165 -5.35 -14.11 -7.71
N LEU A 166 -5.59 -13.76 -8.98
CA LEU A 166 -6.22 -14.68 -9.94
C LEU A 166 -5.31 -15.88 -10.25
N LEU A 167 -4.01 -15.68 -10.41
CA LEU A 167 -3.06 -16.78 -10.63
C LEU A 167 -3.00 -17.68 -9.41
N ALA A 168 -2.96 -17.13 -8.20
CA ALA A 168 -3.03 -17.91 -6.96
C ALA A 168 -4.26 -18.82 -6.98
N ARG A 169 -5.44 -18.30 -7.35
CA ARG A 169 -6.68 -19.07 -7.40
C ARG A 169 -6.65 -20.29 -8.34
N PHE A 170 -5.95 -20.20 -9.47
CA PHE A 170 -5.97 -21.25 -10.50
C PHE A 170 -4.73 -22.16 -10.48
N LEU A 171 -3.60 -21.71 -9.93
CA LEU A 171 -2.43 -22.56 -9.75
C LEU A 171 -2.65 -23.56 -8.61
N PRO A 172 -2.22 -24.82 -8.73
CA PRO A 172 -2.11 -25.73 -7.59
C PRO A 172 -1.14 -25.18 -6.54
N GLU A 173 -1.39 -25.47 -5.26
CA GLU A 173 -0.59 -24.94 -4.14
C GLU A 173 0.89 -25.31 -4.25
N GLU A 174 1.17 -26.55 -4.65
CA GLU A 174 2.53 -27.10 -4.85
C GLU A 174 3.40 -26.30 -5.82
N TYR A 175 2.81 -25.67 -6.85
CA TYR A 175 3.57 -24.92 -7.86
C TYR A 175 3.66 -23.41 -7.58
N ILE A 176 2.95 -22.89 -6.57
CA ILE A 176 2.89 -21.43 -6.39
C ILE A 176 4.23 -20.83 -6.00
N PHE A 177 4.94 -21.45 -5.06
CA PHE A 177 6.26 -20.94 -4.69
C PHE A 177 7.25 -21.08 -5.84
N GLU A 178 7.24 -22.19 -6.58
CA GLU A 178 8.13 -22.38 -7.74
C GLU A 178 7.89 -21.32 -8.83
N VAL A 179 6.63 -21.09 -9.19
CA VAL A 179 6.26 -20.07 -10.18
C VAL A 179 6.57 -18.67 -9.68
N SER A 180 6.26 -18.37 -8.41
CA SER A 180 6.59 -17.08 -7.80
C SER A 180 8.09 -16.82 -7.83
N ILE A 181 8.92 -17.78 -7.40
CA ILE A 181 10.39 -17.66 -7.41
C ILE A 181 10.90 -17.47 -8.84
N ALA A 182 10.40 -18.21 -9.82
CA ALA A 182 10.80 -18.06 -11.22
C ALA A 182 10.54 -16.62 -11.73
N LEU A 183 9.39 -16.05 -11.41
CA LEU A 183 9.04 -14.67 -11.76
C LEU A 183 9.86 -13.63 -10.97
N LEU A 184 10.14 -13.89 -9.68
CA LEU A 184 10.98 -13.02 -8.85
C LEU A 184 12.44 -13.01 -9.29
N VAL A 185 12.97 -14.13 -9.79
CA VAL A 185 14.32 -14.23 -10.38
C VAL A 185 14.35 -13.59 -11.78
N PHE A 186 13.28 -13.75 -12.57
CA PHE A 186 13.16 -13.14 -13.89
C PHE A 186 13.32 -11.62 -13.84
N CYS A 187 12.69 -10.96 -12.87
CA CYS A 187 12.72 -9.50 -12.71
C CYS A 187 14.15 -8.89 -12.67
N PRO A 188 15.02 -9.24 -11.69
CA PRO A 188 16.38 -8.71 -11.63
C PRO A 188 17.26 -9.19 -12.79
N VAL A 189 17.09 -10.41 -13.29
CA VAL A 189 17.86 -10.89 -14.46
C VAL A 189 17.53 -10.06 -15.70
N TYR A 190 16.25 -9.83 -15.96
CA TYR A 190 15.79 -9.01 -17.07
C TYR A 190 16.30 -7.57 -16.93
N MET A 191 16.16 -6.96 -15.74
CA MET A 191 16.67 -5.61 -15.50
C MET A 191 18.19 -5.52 -15.64
N ALA A 192 18.94 -6.53 -15.18
CA ALA A 192 20.39 -6.54 -15.30
C ALA A 192 20.85 -6.49 -16.76
N ILE A 193 20.14 -7.18 -17.65
CA ILE A 193 20.47 -7.26 -19.09
C ILE A 193 19.95 -6.04 -19.86
N PHE A 194 18.70 -5.63 -19.64
CA PHE A 194 18.00 -4.69 -20.52
C PHE A 194 17.78 -3.28 -19.94
N LEU A 195 17.75 -3.12 -18.61
CA LEU A 195 17.56 -1.81 -18.01
C LEU A 195 18.86 -1.01 -18.13
N VAL A 196 18.76 0.23 -18.62
CA VAL A 196 19.90 1.14 -18.76
C VAL A 196 20.01 1.98 -17.49
N GLU A 197 21.23 2.23 -17.01
CA GLU A 197 21.46 3.14 -15.88
C GLU A 197 21.24 4.59 -16.33
N THR A 198 20.53 5.38 -15.52
CA THR A 198 20.18 6.78 -15.81
C THR A 198 21.10 7.76 -15.09
N VAL A 199 21.69 7.34 -13.97
CA VAL A 199 22.60 8.17 -13.19
C VAL A 199 24.04 7.85 -13.59
N GLU A 200 24.72 8.82 -14.19
CA GLU A 200 26.16 8.74 -14.39
C GLU A 200 26.84 8.68 -13.01
N SER A 201 27.44 7.52 -12.69
CA SER A 201 28.25 7.37 -11.49
C SER A 201 29.49 8.26 -11.58
N THR A 202 29.39 9.53 -11.18
CA THR A 202 30.57 10.39 -11.07
C THR A 202 31.50 9.80 -9.99
N PRO A 203 32.75 9.41 -10.31
CA PRO A 203 33.70 8.99 -9.30
C PRO A 203 34.08 10.22 -8.49
N LYS A 204 33.47 10.40 -7.32
CA LYS A 204 33.86 11.47 -6.40
C LYS A 204 35.15 11.06 -5.69
N LEU A 205 36.27 11.32 -6.37
CA LEU A 205 37.56 11.52 -5.72
C LEU A 205 37.39 12.71 -4.75
N ASP A 206 37.63 12.47 -3.47
CA ASP A 206 37.71 13.44 -2.38
C ASP A 206 36.50 14.37 -2.14
N ARG A 207 35.56 13.91 -1.30
CA ARG A 207 34.83 14.82 -0.42
C ARG A 207 34.54 14.19 0.93
N HIS A 208 35.52 14.27 1.82
CA HIS A 208 35.43 13.98 3.26
C HIS A 208 34.56 15.04 3.98
N SER A 209 33.36 15.32 3.48
CA SER A 209 32.30 15.87 4.33
C SER A 209 31.72 14.67 5.06
N SER A 210 32.01 14.53 6.36
CA SER A 210 31.52 13.43 7.20
C SER A 210 30.05 13.13 6.84
N TYR A 211 29.77 11.92 6.36
CA TYR A 211 28.42 11.49 5.98
C TYR A 211 27.39 11.80 7.06
N LEU A 212 27.84 11.79 8.32
CA LEU A 212 27.08 12.21 9.49
C LEU A 212 26.61 13.66 9.41
N ASN A 213 27.42 14.62 8.96
CA ASN A 213 27.04 16.03 8.85
C ASN A 213 25.98 16.26 7.77
N LYS A 214 26.08 15.56 6.63
CA LYS A 214 25.03 15.60 5.60
C LYS A 214 23.74 14.96 6.08
N ALA A 215 23.83 13.81 6.74
CA ALA A 215 22.67 13.15 7.35
C ALA A 215 22.00 14.06 8.41
N LEU A 216 22.78 14.72 9.27
CA LEU A 216 22.30 15.67 10.27
C LEU A 216 21.59 16.86 9.62
N MET A 217 22.15 17.44 8.54
CA MET A 217 21.52 18.54 7.82
C MET A 217 20.18 18.13 7.20
N VAL A 218 20.11 16.96 6.56
CA VAL A 218 18.86 16.41 5.98
C VAL A 218 17.81 16.18 7.07
N VAL A 219 18.20 15.61 8.21
CA VAL A 219 17.30 15.39 9.35
C VAL A 219 16.80 16.73 9.91
N GLN A 220 17.67 17.72 10.06
CA GLN A 220 17.30 19.05 10.54
C GLN A 220 16.35 19.78 9.57
N GLU A 221 16.59 19.70 8.26
CA GLU A 221 15.73 20.31 7.23
C GLU A 221 14.35 19.65 7.19
N ARG A 222 14.30 18.31 7.30
CA ARG A 222 13.04 17.59 7.45
C ARG A 222 12.31 17.94 8.73
N TYR A 223 13.01 18.06 9.86
CA TYR A 223 12.40 18.49 11.11
C TYR A 223 11.75 19.87 10.98
N LYS A 224 12.45 20.83 10.38
CA LYS A 224 11.90 22.18 10.12
C LYS A 224 10.67 22.13 9.20
N THR A 225 10.74 21.36 8.12
CA THR A 225 9.64 21.21 7.16
C THR A 225 8.42 20.56 7.80
N MET A 226 8.62 19.52 8.62
CA MET A 226 7.55 18.85 9.37
C MET A 226 6.94 19.76 10.41
N LYS A 227 7.74 20.53 11.17
CA LYS A 227 7.23 21.51 12.13
C LYS A 227 6.36 22.56 11.45
N TYR A 228 6.77 23.04 10.29
CA TYR A 228 5.97 23.98 9.49
C TYR A 228 4.67 23.34 8.97
N ALA A 229 4.73 22.11 8.48
CA ALA A 229 3.55 21.37 8.03
C ALA A 229 2.53 21.16 9.17
N VAL A 230 3.00 20.83 10.38
CA VAL A 230 2.16 20.75 11.59
C VAL A 230 1.42 22.06 11.83
N THR A 231 2.12 23.20 11.75
CA THR A 231 1.51 24.52 11.94
C THR A 231 0.41 24.79 10.92
N ILE A 232 0.64 24.49 9.63
CA ILE A 232 -0.38 24.66 8.58
C ILE A 232 -1.61 23.79 8.85
N VAL A 233 -1.38 22.51 9.13
CA VAL A 233 -2.45 21.52 9.29
C VAL A 233 -3.29 21.82 10.53
N LEU A 234 -2.68 22.23 11.65
CA LEU A 234 -3.41 22.57 12.86
C LEU A 234 -4.19 23.89 12.75
N ASN A 235 -3.67 24.86 11.99
CA ASN A 235 -4.33 26.16 11.80
C ASN A 235 -5.43 26.13 10.74
N THR A 236 -5.46 25.11 9.87
CA THR A 236 -6.48 24.99 8.81
C THR A 236 -7.53 23.96 9.23
N PRO A 237 -8.80 24.36 9.46
CA PRO A 237 -9.81 23.45 10.03
C PRO A 237 -10.08 22.23 9.14
N ILE A 238 -10.07 22.38 7.82
CA ILE A 238 -10.25 21.28 6.85
C ILE A 238 -9.11 20.25 6.98
N LEU A 239 -7.85 20.71 6.98
CA LEU A 239 -6.68 19.83 7.07
C LEU A 239 -6.60 19.13 8.43
N ARG A 240 -6.96 19.82 9.51
CA ARG A 240 -7.05 19.23 10.85
C ARG A 240 -8.07 18.09 10.88
N SER A 241 -9.28 18.33 10.37
CA SER A 241 -10.33 17.28 10.30
C SER A 241 -9.89 16.11 9.42
N ILE A 242 -9.31 16.38 8.25
CA ILE A 242 -8.79 15.33 7.37
C ILE A 242 -7.67 14.53 8.02
N SER A 243 -6.80 15.15 8.83
CA SER A 243 -5.75 14.42 9.55
C SER A 243 -6.35 13.43 10.54
N VAL A 244 -7.41 13.82 11.25
CA VAL A 244 -8.15 12.92 12.16
C VAL A 244 -8.83 11.78 11.38
N ILE A 245 -9.52 12.12 10.29
CA ILE A 245 -10.18 11.13 9.41
C ILE A 245 -9.16 10.12 8.88
N SER A 246 -8.03 10.60 8.37
CA SER A 246 -6.97 9.76 7.81
C SER A 246 -6.33 8.86 8.85
N PHE A 247 -6.12 9.37 10.08
CA PHE A 247 -5.59 8.58 11.18
C PHE A 247 -6.51 7.41 11.54
N PHE A 248 -7.78 7.69 11.85
CA PHE A 248 -8.70 6.66 12.33
C PHE A 248 -9.12 5.69 11.22
N TYR A 249 -9.25 6.16 9.97
CA TYR A 249 -9.52 5.29 8.84
C TYR A 249 -8.38 4.31 8.62
N GLU A 250 -7.12 4.79 8.58
CA GLU A 250 -5.95 3.93 8.40
C GLU A 250 -5.76 2.99 9.60
N LEU A 251 -6.02 3.46 10.82
CA LEU A 251 -5.96 2.64 12.04
C LEU A 251 -6.93 1.46 11.96
N GLY A 252 -8.16 1.67 11.46
CA GLY A 252 -9.12 0.60 11.23
C GLY A 252 -8.74 -0.30 10.05
N MET A 253 -8.54 0.29 8.87
CA MET A 253 -8.36 -0.44 7.61
C MET A 253 -7.06 -1.26 7.58
N SER A 254 -5.95 -0.72 8.09
CA SER A 254 -4.69 -1.44 8.23
C SER A 254 -4.85 -2.64 9.17
N GLY A 255 -5.69 -2.50 10.19
CA GLY A 255 -5.95 -3.54 11.19
C GLY A 255 -6.69 -4.71 10.61
N ILE A 256 -7.77 -4.41 9.89
CA ILE A 256 -8.52 -5.42 9.14
C ILE A 256 -7.58 -6.11 8.15
N SER A 257 -6.83 -5.36 7.35
CA SER A 257 -5.90 -5.92 6.35
C SER A 257 -4.85 -6.86 6.96
N THR A 258 -4.43 -6.60 8.21
CA THR A 258 -3.42 -7.42 8.90
C THR A 258 -3.97 -8.78 9.35
N VAL A 259 -5.24 -8.84 9.78
CA VAL A 259 -5.80 -10.04 10.43
C VAL A 259 -6.84 -10.77 9.57
N LEU A 260 -7.37 -10.15 8.52
CA LEU A 260 -8.53 -10.61 7.77
C LEU A 260 -8.38 -12.05 7.26
N LEU A 261 -7.28 -12.37 6.57
CA LEU A 261 -7.14 -13.69 5.95
C LEU A 261 -7.01 -14.81 7.00
N TYR A 262 -6.27 -14.56 8.08
CA TYR A 262 -6.17 -15.48 9.21
C TYR A 262 -7.51 -15.62 9.94
N TYR A 263 -8.27 -14.53 10.10
CA TYR A 263 -9.62 -14.57 10.64
C TYR A 263 -10.54 -15.43 9.77
N LEU A 264 -10.50 -15.29 8.44
CA LEU A 264 -11.33 -16.07 7.53
C LEU A 264 -10.97 -17.56 7.56
N LYS A 265 -9.69 -17.91 7.62
CA LYS A 265 -9.25 -19.30 7.81
C LYS A 265 -9.72 -19.85 9.17
N ALA A 266 -9.54 -19.10 10.25
CA ALA A 266 -9.91 -19.52 11.60
C ALA A 266 -11.43 -19.63 11.84
N ALA A 267 -12.22 -18.72 11.28
CA ALA A 267 -13.66 -18.65 11.50
C ALA A 267 -14.44 -19.57 10.55
N PHE A 268 -14.01 -19.67 9.28
CA PHE A 268 -14.75 -20.35 8.21
C PHE A 268 -13.99 -21.51 7.56
N GLY A 269 -12.72 -21.74 7.92
CA GLY A 269 -11.90 -22.78 7.29
C GLY A 269 -11.52 -22.43 5.85
N PHE A 270 -11.46 -21.13 5.51
CA PHE A 270 -11.13 -20.73 4.14
C PHE A 270 -9.75 -21.21 3.74
N ASP A 271 -9.71 -21.87 2.59
CA ASP A 271 -8.49 -22.26 1.91
C ASP A 271 -7.98 -21.10 1.06
N LYS A 272 -6.77 -21.26 0.54
CA LYS A 272 -6.14 -20.29 -0.34
C LYS A 272 -7.02 -19.93 -1.55
N ASN A 273 -7.79 -20.85 -2.13
CA ASN A 273 -8.66 -20.51 -3.27
C ASN A 273 -9.71 -19.48 -2.88
N GLN A 274 -10.40 -19.70 -1.76
CA GLN A 274 -11.43 -18.78 -1.27
C GLN A 274 -10.83 -17.43 -0.83
N LEU A 275 -9.64 -17.44 -0.22
CA LEU A 275 -8.91 -16.23 0.13
C LEU A 275 -8.52 -15.43 -1.14
N SER A 276 -8.01 -16.10 -2.17
CA SER A 276 -7.65 -15.49 -3.45
C SER A 276 -8.86 -14.94 -4.22
N GLU A 277 -10.02 -15.59 -4.14
CA GLU A 277 -11.27 -15.08 -4.71
C GLU A 277 -11.69 -13.75 -4.06
N ILE A 278 -11.65 -13.66 -2.73
CA ILE A 278 -11.96 -12.42 -2.00
C ILE A 278 -11.01 -11.29 -2.37
N LEU A 279 -9.70 -11.56 -2.38
CA LEU A 279 -8.69 -10.56 -2.75
C LEU A 279 -8.88 -10.10 -4.20
N SER A 280 -9.18 -11.03 -5.12
CA SER A 280 -9.48 -10.72 -6.52
C SER A 280 -10.73 -9.87 -6.66
N MET A 281 -11.80 -10.15 -5.91
CA MET A 281 -13.03 -9.34 -5.93
C MET A 281 -12.78 -7.91 -5.49
N VAL A 282 -12.03 -7.71 -4.39
CA VAL A 282 -11.66 -6.37 -3.91
C VAL A 282 -10.77 -5.66 -4.92
N GLY A 283 -9.79 -6.36 -5.49
CA GLY A 283 -8.86 -5.80 -6.47
C GLY A 283 -9.53 -5.39 -7.79
N VAL A 284 -10.37 -6.26 -8.37
CA VAL A 284 -11.17 -5.91 -9.57
C VAL A 284 -12.12 -4.76 -9.26
N GLY A 285 -12.78 -4.81 -8.10
CA GLY A 285 -13.67 -3.74 -7.64
C GLY A 285 -12.94 -2.40 -7.51
N SER A 286 -11.69 -2.41 -7.02
CA SER A 286 -10.82 -1.24 -6.95
C SER A 286 -10.55 -0.62 -8.32
N ILE A 287 -10.22 -1.44 -9.32
CA ILE A 287 -9.97 -0.97 -10.69
C ILE A 287 -11.24 -0.35 -11.29
N VAL A 288 -12.38 -1.06 -11.21
CA VAL A 288 -13.67 -0.57 -11.72
C VAL A 288 -14.05 0.74 -11.04
N SER A 289 -13.84 0.82 -9.73
CA SER A 289 -14.16 2.00 -8.95
C SER A 289 -13.35 3.23 -9.38
N GLN A 290 -12.04 3.08 -9.53
CA GLN A 290 -11.17 4.18 -9.90
C GLN A 290 -11.35 4.63 -11.36
N LEU A 291 -11.61 3.70 -12.29
CA LEU A 291 -11.74 4.01 -13.71
C LEU A 291 -13.15 4.47 -14.12
N VAL A 292 -14.18 3.99 -13.44
CA VAL A 292 -15.58 4.20 -13.85
C VAL A 292 -16.37 4.93 -12.77
N VAL A 293 -16.39 4.41 -11.54
CA VAL A 293 -17.26 4.95 -10.49
C VAL A 293 -16.83 6.35 -10.06
N LEU A 294 -15.54 6.57 -9.80
CA LEU A 294 -15.04 7.86 -9.34
C LEU A 294 -15.23 8.98 -10.38
N PRO A 295 -14.84 8.82 -11.67
CA PRO A 295 -15.05 9.87 -12.67
C PRO A 295 -16.54 10.19 -12.92
N LEU A 296 -17.42 9.20 -12.80
CA LEU A 296 -18.87 9.40 -12.99
C LEU A 296 -19.54 10.03 -11.76
N ALA A 297 -19.16 9.61 -10.55
CA ALA A 297 -19.77 10.08 -9.31
C ALA A 297 -19.28 11.48 -8.92
N ASN A 298 -17.99 11.80 -9.14
CA ASN A 298 -17.39 13.06 -8.69
C ASN A 298 -18.12 14.32 -9.17
N PRO A 299 -18.47 14.47 -10.47
CA PRO A 299 -19.21 15.65 -10.93
C PRO A 299 -20.65 15.74 -10.39
N LEU A 300 -21.24 14.62 -9.96
CA LEU A 300 -22.64 14.57 -9.52
C LEU A 300 -22.82 14.88 -8.03
N VAL A 301 -21.95 14.33 -7.17
CA VAL A 301 -22.11 14.40 -5.71
C VAL A 301 -20.98 15.14 -4.99
N GLY A 302 -19.85 15.36 -5.66
CA GLY A 302 -18.66 16.00 -5.12
C GLY A 302 -17.88 15.15 -4.10
N GLU A 303 -16.67 15.61 -3.81
CA GLU A 303 -15.67 14.86 -3.03
C GLU A 303 -16.10 14.52 -1.60
N LYS A 304 -16.82 15.42 -0.90
CA LYS A 304 -17.30 15.15 0.47
C LYS A 304 -18.28 13.98 0.49
N ALA A 305 -19.21 13.94 -0.46
CA ALA A 305 -20.21 12.88 -0.51
C ALA A 305 -19.56 11.53 -0.84
N ILE A 306 -18.58 11.51 -1.77
CA ILE A 306 -17.82 10.30 -2.08
C ILE A 306 -17.03 9.83 -0.85
N LEU A 307 -16.37 10.73 -0.14
CA LEU A 307 -15.65 10.40 1.10
C LEU A 307 -16.59 9.79 2.15
N CYS A 308 -17.74 10.42 2.41
CA CYS A 308 -18.73 9.88 3.36
C CYS A 308 -19.30 8.53 2.92
N ALA A 309 -19.61 8.36 1.64
CA ALA A 309 -20.09 7.09 1.10
C ALA A 309 -19.03 5.99 1.20
N GLY A 310 -17.78 6.30 0.90
CA GLY A 310 -16.63 5.40 1.06
C GLY A 310 -16.43 4.97 2.52
N LEU A 311 -16.51 5.91 3.47
CA LEU A 311 -16.40 5.62 4.90
C LEU A 311 -17.58 4.78 5.41
N LEU A 312 -18.80 5.07 4.96
CA LEU A 312 -19.97 4.26 5.28
C LEU A 312 -19.84 2.83 4.74
N ALA A 313 -19.38 2.67 3.50
CA ALA A 313 -19.09 1.37 2.91
C ALA A 313 -17.96 0.64 3.66
N SER A 314 -16.97 1.37 4.17
CA SER A 314 -15.89 0.80 5.00
C SER A 314 -16.41 0.24 6.32
N ILE A 315 -17.37 0.95 6.94
CA ILE A 315 -18.03 0.50 8.18
C ILE A 315 -18.87 -0.75 7.88
N ALA A 316 -19.64 -0.76 6.80
CA ALA A 316 -20.41 -1.93 6.38
C ALA A 316 -19.49 -3.14 6.10
N TYR A 317 -18.39 -2.92 5.37
CA TYR A 317 -17.35 -3.91 5.12
C TYR A 317 -16.80 -4.51 6.42
N ALA A 318 -16.42 -3.67 7.38
CA ALA A 318 -15.90 -4.12 8.66
C ALA A 318 -16.95 -4.88 9.50
N LEU A 319 -18.18 -4.37 9.59
CA LEU A 319 -19.26 -4.99 10.37
C LEU A 319 -19.71 -6.32 9.76
N LEU A 320 -19.83 -6.42 8.43
CA LEU A 320 -20.20 -7.66 7.75
C LEU A 320 -19.14 -8.75 7.96
N TYR A 321 -17.84 -8.40 7.92
CA TYR A 321 -16.80 -9.35 8.31
C TYR A 321 -16.87 -9.70 9.80
N GLY A 322 -17.00 -8.70 10.68
CA GLY A 322 -16.98 -8.90 12.12
C GLY A 322 -18.12 -9.77 12.64
N PHE A 323 -19.32 -9.64 12.07
CA PHE A 323 -20.52 -10.39 12.42
C PHE A 323 -20.84 -11.53 11.44
N ALA A 324 -19.90 -11.94 10.58
CA ALA A 324 -20.15 -12.96 9.59
C ALA A 324 -20.63 -14.27 10.25
N TRP A 325 -21.84 -14.71 9.90
CA TRP A 325 -22.47 -15.93 10.44
C TRP A 325 -22.42 -17.10 9.46
N ALA A 326 -22.04 -16.85 8.21
CA ALA A 326 -21.99 -17.84 7.14
C ALA A 326 -20.89 -17.49 6.14
N SER A 327 -20.34 -18.50 5.47
CA SER A 327 -19.22 -18.37 4.53
C SER A 327 -19.48 -17.46 3.33
N TRP A 328 -20.73 -17.20 2.96
CA TRP A 328 -21.04 -16.26 1.86
C TRP A 328 -20.95 -14.78 2.29
N VAL A 329 -21.08 -14.48 3.59
CA VAL A 329 -21.07 -13.10 4.11
C VAL A 329 -19.74 -12.39 3.86
N PRO A 330 -18.56 -13.03 4.03
CA PRO A 330 -17.28 -12.52 3.55
C PRO A 330 -17.26 -12.02 2.10
N TYR A 331 -17.92 -12.73 1.17
CA TYR A 331 -17.99 -12.34 -0.24
C TYR A 331 -18.91 -11.13 -0.45
N LEU A 332 -20.04 -11.08 0.25
CA LEU A 332 -20.89 -9.88 0.28
C LEU A 332 -20.11 -8.69 0.82
N SER A 333 -19.36 -8.87 1.92
CA SER A 333 -18.52 -7.82 2.48
C SER A 333 -17.49 -7.32 1.47
N ALA A 334 -16.76 -8.22 0.80
CA ALA A 334 -15.79 -7.89 -0.23
C ALA A 334 -16.37 -7.04 -1.38
N SER A 335 -17.66 -7.20 -1.71
CA SER A 335 -18.32 -6.40 -2.76
C SER A 335 -18.38 -4.89 -2.43
N PHE A 336 -18.39 -4.52 -1.14
CA PHE A 336 -18.27 -3.12 -0.71
C PHE A 336 -16.88 -2.53 -1.00
N GLY A 337 -15.91 -3.39 -1.37
CA GLY A 337 -14.61 -3.04 -1.96
C GLY A 337 -14.67 -2.00 -3.05
N VAL A 338 -15.71 -2.08 -3.90
CA VAL A 338 -15.92 -1.13 -4.99
C VAL A 338 -16.13 0.29 -4.45
N ILE A 339 -16.72 0.47 -3.29
CA ILE A 339 -17.06 1.82 -2.77
C ILE A 339 -16.01 2.28 -1.76
N PHE A 340 -15.58 1.42 -0.84
CA PHE A 340 -14.69 1.85 0.25
C PHE A 340 -13.32 2.31 -0.26
N ILE A 341 -12.86 1.78 -1.39
CA ILE A 341 -11.57 2.13 -1.99
C ILE A 341 -11.48 3.62 -2.38
N LEU A 342 -12.62 4.28 -2.58
CA LEU A 342 -12.70 5.70 -2.93
C LEU A 342 -12.31 6.65 -1.80
N VAL A 343 -12.18 6.16 -0.56
CA VAL A 343 -11.78 6.98 0.59
C VAL A 343 -10.40 7.63 0.35
N LYS A 344 -9.41 6.89 -0.15
CA LYS A 344 -8.06 7.42 -0.41
C LYS A 344 -8.03 8.55 -1.45
N PRO A 345 -8.53 8.37 -2.69
CA PRO A 345 -8.52 9.45 -3.68
C PRO A 345 -9.33 10.67 -3.23
N SER A 346 -10.51 10.49 -2.61
CA SER A 346 -11.28 11.63 -2.09
C SER A 346 -10.59 12.35 -0.94
N THR A 347 -9.84 11.62 -0.09
CA THR A 347 -8.99 12.25 0.93
C THR A 347 -7.94 13.15 0.28
N TYR A 348 -7.25 12.69 -0.77
CA TYR A 348 -6.27 13.52 -1.48
C TYR A 348 -6.89 14.74 -2.16
N ALA A 349 -8.09 14.61 -2.75
CA ALA A 349 -8.82 15.72 -3.34
C ALA A 349 -9.27 16.78 -2.31
N VAL A 350 -9.66 16.35 -1.10
CA VAL A 350 -9.97 17.30 -0.02
C VAL A 350 -8.71 18.00 0.49
N ILE A 351 -7.57 17.29 0.58
CA ILE A 351 -6.28 17.90 0.97
C ILE A 351 -5.87 18.96 -0.04
N SER A 352 -6.01 18.70 -1.35
CA SER A 352 -5.65 19.68 -2.37
C SER A 352 -6.53 20.92 -2.31
N LYS A 353 -7.82 20.81 -1.98
CA LYS A 353 -8.70 21.97 -1.78
C LYS A 353 -8.38 22.76 -0.50
N GLY A 354 -7.97 22.06 0.56
CA GLY A 354 -7.66 22.66 1.86
C GLY A 354 -6.25 23.26 1.97
N SER A 355 -5.41 23.16 0.95
CA SER A 355 -4.01 23.62 0.98
C SER A 355 -3.70 24.57 -0.17
N ARG A 356 -2.78 25.52 0.07
CA ARG A 356 -2.22 26.35 -1.00
C ARG A 356 -1.31 25.51 -1.89
N SER A 357 -1.18 25.86 -3.16
CA SER A 357 -0.32 25.15 -4.12
C SER A 357 1.13 24.99 -3.64
N THR A 358 1.66 25.98 -2.90
CA THR A 358 3.01 25.94 -2.32
C THR A 358 3.16 25.01 -1.11
N ASP A 359 2.05 24.65 -0.46
CA ASP A 359 2.02 23.89 0.79
C ASP A 359 1.39 22.51 0.65
N GLN A 360 0.75 22.21 -0.48
CA GLN A 360 0.08 20.95 -0.76
C GLN A 360 0.98 19.73 -0.51
N GLY A 361 2.21 19.74 -1.04
CA GLY A 361 3.16 18.64 -0.84
C GLY A 361 3.55 18.46 0.64
N LYS A 362 3.64 19.56 1.41
CA LYS A 362 3.95 19.52 2.85
C LYS A 362 2.78 18.96 3.65
N SER A 363 1.56 19.38 3.34
CA SER A 363 0.33 18.86 3.96
C SER A 363 0.11 17.38 3.65
N GLN A 364 0.31 16.96 2.39
CA GLN A 364 0.22 15.54 2.01
C GLN A 364 1.27 14.69 2.72
N THR A 365 2.51 15.16 2.80
CA THR A 365 3.59 14.47 3.53
C THR A 365 3.26 14.33 5.01
N PHE A 366 2.72 15.37 5.64
CA PHE A 366 2.29 15.32 7.04
C PHE A 366 1.19 14.28 7.26
N ILE A 367 0.15 14.28 6.42
CA ILE A 367 -0.98 13.36 6.53
C ILE A 367 -0.54 11.91 6.25
N ALA A 368 0.34 11.69 5.28
CA ALA A 368 0.94 10.37 5.05
C ALA A 368 1.75 9.90 6.28
N GLY A 369 2.42 10.81 6.99
CA GLY A 369 3.06 10.52 8.27
C GLY A 369 2.07 10.11 9.36
N VAL A 370 0.92 10.80 9.46
CA VAL A 370 -0.17 10.45 10.38
C VAL A 370 -0.74 9.05 10.07
N GLN A 371 -0.99 8.75 8.79
CA GLN A 371 -1.40 7.42 8.33
C GLN A 371 -0.35 6.36 8.67
N SER A 372 0.94 6.68 8.50
CA SER A 372 2.02 5.75 8.84
C SER A 372 2.02 5.39 10.32
N ILE A 373 1.81 6.36 11.23
CA ILE A 373 1.68 6.11 12.66
C ILE A 373 0.45 5.23 12.94
N ALA A 374 -0.69 5.49 12.30
CA ALA A 374 -1.88 4.66 12.44
C ALA A 374 -1.65 3.21 11.98
N SER A 375 -1.00 3.02 10.82
CA SER A 375 -0.64 1.70 10.29
C SER A 375 0.36 0.96 11.18
N LEU A 376 1.19 1.67 11.94
CA LEU A 376 2.09 1.11 12.93
C LEU A 376 1.36 0.64 14.20
N LEU A 377 0.45 1.48 14.71
CA LEU A 377 -0.31 1.19 15.93
C LEU A 377 -1.39 0.11 15.71
N SER A 378 -1.86 -0.04 14.47
CA SER A 378 -2.99 -0.90 14.17
C SER A 378 -2.70 -2.40 14.41
N PRO A 379 -1.63 -3.01 13.86
CA PRO A 379 -1.29 -4.40 14.16
C PRO A 379 -1.03 -4.65 15.65
N LEU A 380 -0.44 -3.69 16.37
CA LEU A 380 -0.17 -3.79 17.81
C LEU A 380 -1.44 -3.96 18.65
N ALA A 381 -2.56 -3.36 18.22
CA ALA A 381 -3.84 -3.49 18.89
C ALA A 381 -4.70 -4.63 18.34
N MET A 382 -4.79 -4.76 17.01
CA MET A 382 -5.73 -5.68 16.35
C MET A 382 -5.25 -7.13 16.37
N THR A 383 -3.93 -7.35 16.32
CA THR A 383 -3.38 -8.71 16.31
C THR A 383 -3.62 -9.44 17.64
N PRO A 384 -3.25 -8.89 18.82
CA PRO A 384 -3.54 -9.55 20.09
C PRO A 384 -5.03 -9.71 20.35
N LEU A 385 -5.85 -8.73 19.94
CA LEU A 385 -7.29 -8.80 20.10
C LEU A 385 -7.90 -9.94 19.26
N THR A 386 -7.45 -10.10 18.01
CA THR A 386 -7.88 -11.21 17.15
C THR A 386 -7.43 -12.55 17.74
N THR A 387 -6.16 -12.65 18.16
CA THR A 387 -5.63 -13.84 18.80
C THR A 387 -6.44 -14.24 20.04
N TRP A 388 -6.83 -13.28 20.87
CA TRP A 388 -7.62 -13.57 22.08
C TRP A 388 -9.03 -14.06 21.75
N PHE A 389 -9.73 -13.41 20.81
CA PHE A 389 -11.10 -13.79 20.43
C PHE A 389 -11.20 -15.04 19.55
N LEU A 390 -10.09 -15.47 18.94
CA LEU A 390 -9.98 -16.77 18.28
C LEU A 390 -9.56 -17.90 19.24
N SER A 391 -9.06 -17.56 20.43
CA SER A 391 -8.67 -18.55 21.45
C SER A 391 -9.87 -19.11 22.21
N THR A 392 -9.65 -20.24 22.89
CA THR A 392 -10.65 -20.85 23.80
C THR A 392 -10.98 -19.99 25.02
N ASN A 393 -10.18 -18.96 25.31
CA ASN A 393 -10.33 -18.06 26.46
C ASN A 393 -11.10 -16.77 26.11
N ALA A 394 -11.80 -16.73 24.98
CA ALA A 394 -12.57 -15.56 24.58
C ALA A 394 -13.69 -15.26 25.60
N PRO A 395 -13.89 -13.98 25.97
CA PRO A 395 -14.90 -13.61 26.98
C PRO A 395 -16.34 -13.82 26.49
N PHE A 396 -16.57 -13.82 25.18
CA PHE A 396 -17.83 -14.13 24.52
C PHE A 396 -17.55 -14.59 23.09
N ASP A 397 -18.51 -15.31 22.49
CA ASP A 397 -18.37 -15.86 21.14
C ASP A 397 -18.55 -14.78 20.06
N CYS A 398 -17.44 -14.15 19.69
CA CYS A 398 -17.37 -13.20 18.59
C CYS A 398 -15.96 -13.22 17.97
N LYS A 399 -15.70 -14.19 17.11
CA LYS A 399 -14.39 -14.37 16.46
C LYS A 399 -13.91 -13.13 15.68
N GLY A 400 -14.84 -12.34 15.15
CA GLY A 400 -14.57 -11.12 14.37
C GLY A 400 -14.51 -9.83 15.19
N PHE A 401 -14.44 -9.92 16.52
CA PHE A 401 -14.54 -8.74 17.40
C PHE A 401 -13.49 -7.65 17.13
N SER A 402 -12.25 -8.04 16.79
CA SER A 402 -11.21 -7.07 16.41
C SER A 402 -11.59 -6.24 15.18
N ILE A 403 -12.23 -6.85 14.19
CA ILE A 403 -12.71 -6.19 12.98
C ILE A 403 -13.87 -5.23 13.33
N ILE A 404 -14.72 -5.58 14.29
CA ILE A 404 -15.75 -4.68 14.84
C ILE A 404 -15.10 -3.48 15.55
N CYS A 405 -14.06 -3.70 16.35
CA CYS A 405 -13.32 -2.58 16.95
C CYS A 405 -12.69 -1.66 15.90
N ALA A 406 -12.20 -2.22 14.79
CA ALA A 406 -11.72 -1.43 13.66
C ALA A 406 -12.84 -0.60 13.01
N SER A 407 -14.08 -1.09 12.96
CA SER A 407 -15.23 -0.33 12.44
C SER A 407 -15.55 0.90 13.30
N LEU A 408 -15.35 0.84 14.62
CA LEU A 408 -15.53 2.00 15.51
C LEU A 408 -14.58 3.14 15.16
N CYS A 409 -13.34 2.83 14.76
CA CYS A 409 -12.40 3.84 14.26
C CYS A 409 -12.90 4.47 12.95
N MET A 410 -13.49 3.69 12.06
CA MET A 410 -14.10 4.20 10.83
C MET A 410 -15.35 5.04 11.11
N VAL A 411 -16.14 4.72 12.14
CA VAL A 411 -17.27 5.56 12.60
C VAL A 411 -16.78 6.93 13.07
N ILE A 412 -15.70 7.00 13.85
CA ILE A 412 -15.09 8.29 14.23
C ILE A 412 -14.71 9.08 12.98
N SER A 413 -14.08 8.41 12.00
CA SER A 413 -13.73 9.03 10.71
C SER A 413 -14.96 9.57 9.98
N LEU A 414 -16.06 8.82 9.93
CA LEU A 414 -17.31 9.24 9.31
C LEU A 414 -17.92 10.46 10.01
N CYS A 415 -17.95 10.50 11.35
CA CYS A 415 -18.47 11.63 12.12
C CYS A 415 -17.72 12.94 11.79
N PHE A 416 -16.38 12.88 11.70
CA PHE A 416 -15.56 14.02 11.30
C PHE A 416 -15.77 14.38 9.82
N ALA A 417 -15.93 13.39 8.94
CA ALA A 417 -16.17 13.62 7.52
C ALA A 417 -17.51 14.33 7.26
N CYS A 418 -18.58 13.92 7.96
CA CYS A 418 -19.88 14.59 7.89
C CYS A 418 -19.80 16.06 8.35
N SER A 419 -18.91 16.36 9.29
CA SER A 419 -18.69 17.70 9.84
C SER A 419 -17.82 18.61 8.96
N LEU A 420 -17.22 18.09 7.87
CA LEU A 420 -16.42 18.90 6.94
C LEU A 420 -17.29 19.97 6.25
N LYS A 421 -16.88 21.22 6.34
CA LYS A 421 -17.41 22.30 5.48
C LYS A 421 -16.39 22.55 4.38
N LEU A 422 -16.69 22.07 3.18
CA LEU A 422 -15.95 22.45 1.98
C LEU A 422 -16.59 23.76 1.51
N GLU A 423 -15.99 24.90 1.84
CA GLU A 423 -16.34 26.15 1.16
C GLU A 423 -15.94 25.99 -0.32
N SER A 424 -16.83 26.41 -1.22
CA SER A 424 -16.50 26.54 -2.64
C SER A 424 -15.27 27.44 -2.78
N SER A 425 -14.27 27.02 -3.54
CA SER A 425 -13.02 27.77 -3.71
C SER A 425 -13.32 29.23 -4.14
N PRO A 426 -12.59 30.22 -3.61
CA PRO A 426 -12.72 31.61 -4.06
C PRO A 426 -12.37 31.80 -5.55
N ASP A 427 -11.62 30.89 -6.17
CA ASP A 427 -11.32 30.89 -7.62
C ASP A 427 -12.57 30.64 -8.51
N ASP A 428 -13.66 30.09 -7.97
CA ASP A 428 -14.91 29.93 -8.74
C ASP A 428 -15.69 31.27 -8.80
N GLN A 429 -15.40 32.24 -7.94
CA GLN A 429 -16.01 33.58 -8.01
C GLN A 429 -15.27 34.50 -8.98
N ASP A 430 -13.94 34.45 -9.03
CA ASP A 430 -13.15 35.28 -9.95
C ASP A 430 -13.36 34.90 -11.44
N ASN A 431 -13.73 33.65 -11.74
CA ASN A 431 -14.06 33.22 -13.11
C ASN A 431 -15.48 33.57 -13.56
N LEU A 432 -16.38 33.94 -12.62
CA LEU A 432 -17.72 34.43 -12.95
C LEU A 432 -17.77 35.94 -13.20
N GLU A 433 -16.77 36.69 -12.71
CA GLU A 433 -16.69 38.15 -12.86
C GLU A 433 -15.87 38.63 -14.06
N ALA A 434 -15.29 37.73 -14.86
CA ALA A 434 -14.71 38.13 -16.14
C ALA A 434 -15.84 38.61 -17.07
N PRO A 435 -15.94 39.92 -17.40
CA PRO A 435 -16.92 40.37 -18.36
C PRO A 435 -16.53 39.77 -19.71
N LEU A 436 -17.51 39.19 -20.40
CA LEU A 436 -17.45 38.94 -21.84
C LEU A 436 -17.22 40.27 -22.55
N VAL A 437 -15.97 40.72 -22.65
CA VAL A 437 -15.57 41.83 -23.51
C VAL A 437 -15.29 41.23 -24.89
N SER A 438 -16.34 41.32 -25.71
CA SER A 438 -16.40 41.46 -27.18
C SER A 438 -15.28 40.88 -28.02
#